data_AF-A0A4V6KCN1-F1
#
_entry.id   AF-A0A4V6KCN1-F1
#
_cell.length_a   1.000
_cell.length_b   1.000
_cell.length_c   1.000
_cell.angle_alpha   90.00
_cell.angle_beta   90.00
_cell.angle_gamma   90.00
#
_symmetry.space_group_name_H-M   'P 1'
#
loop_
_entity.id
_entity.type
_entity.pdbx_description
1 polymer ?
#
loop_
_entity_poly.entity_id
_entity_poly.type
_entity_poly.pdbx_seq_one_letter_code
_entity_poly.pdbx_strand_id
1 'polypeptide(L)' 'MLYNLLNNLITNNYFEKEDITNKLNVFLTFNQITMGQYKELMSKVNPEVI' A
#
# COMPACT_ATOMS: atom_id res chain seq x y z
N MET A 1 6.90 -10.41 -4.04
CA MET A 1 8.01 -9.91 -3.18
C MET A 1 7.72 -8.50 -2.67
N LEU A 2 7.52 -7.50 -3.54
CA LEU A 2 7.17 -6.12 -3.13
C LEU A 2 5.82 -6.01 -2.42
N TYR A 3 4.77 -6.66 -2.96
CA TYR A 3 3.44 -6.70 -2.33
C TYR A 3 3.50 -7.25 -0.89
N ASN A 4 4.19 -8.37 -0.66
CA ASN A 4 4.32 -8.95 0.68
C ASN A 4 5.07 -8.01 1.63
N LEU A 5 6.07 -7.30 1.11
CA LEU A 5 6.81 -6.29 1.86
C LEU A 5 5.85 -5.18 2.29
N LEU A 6 5.16 -4.53 1.34
CA LEU A 6 4.15 -3.51 1.59
C LEU A 6 3.05 -3.98 2.54
N ASN A 7 2.57 -5.20 2.38
CA ASN A 7 1.55 -5.78 3.25
C ASN A 7 2.07 -5.95 4.68
N ASN A 8 3.29 -6.46 4.86
CA ASN A 8 3.92 -6.56 6.17
C ASN A 8 4.16 -5.18 6.79
N LEU A 9 4.54 -4.21 5.97
CA LEU A 9 4.66 -2.83 6.41
C LEU A 9 3.29 -2.39 6.98
N ILE A 10 2.25 -2.33 6.15
CA ILE A 10 0.92 -1.87 6.58
C ILE A 10 0.40 -2.63 7.81
N THR A 11 0.59 -3.95 7.86
CA THR A 11 0.12 -4.79 8.98
C THR A 11 0.86 -4.50 10.29
N ASN A 12 2.15 -4.21 10.24
CA ASN A 12 2.94 -3.92 11.46
C ASN A 12 2.91 -2.43 11.85
N ASN A 13 2.18 -1.59 11.11
CA ASN A 13 1.97 -0.16 11.40
C ASN A 13 3.27 0.66 11.58
N TYR A 14 4.39 0.21 11.01
CA TYR A 14 5.69 0.91 11.00
C TYR A 14 5.73 2.11 10.01
N PHE A 15 4.58 2.68 9.62
CA PHE A 15 4.45 3.68 8.55
C PHE A 15 3.37 4.67 8.91
N GLU A 16 3.58 5.93 8.52
CA GLU A 16 2.49 6.89 8.50
C GLU A 16 1.57 6.62 7.28
N LYS A 17 0.27 6.86 7.47
CA LYS A 17 -0.74 6.62 6.41
C LYS A 17 -0.40 7.38 5.11
N GLU A 18 0.01 8.64 5.20
CA GLU A 18 0.43 9.41 4.01
C GLU A 18 1.64 8.81 3.32
N ASP A 19 2.61 8.35 4.11
CA ASP A 19 3.90 7.87 3.61
C ASP A 19 3.75 6.55 2.84
N ILE A 20 2.89 5.65 3.34
CA ILE A 20 2.57 4.41 2.63
C ILE A 20 1.68 4.68 1.39
N THR A 21 0.73 5.62 1.45
CA THR A 21 -0.06 6.02 0.28
C THR A 21 0.82 6.59 -0.83
N ASN A 22 1.78 7.46 -0.50
CA ASN A 22 2.75 7.97 -1.45
C ASN A 22 3.62 6.87 -2.05
N LYS A 23 4.11 5.93 -1.22
CA LYS A 23 4.84 4.75 -1.70
C LYS A 23 3.99 3.91 -2.66
N LEU A 24 2.74 3.61 -2.31
CA LEU A 24 1.83 2.83 -3.15
C LEU A 24 1.57 3.53 -4.49
N ASN A 25 1.39 4.85 -4.50
CA ASN A 25 1.23 5.65 -5.72
C ASN A 25 2.48 5.61 -6.61
N VAL A 26 3.66 5.75 -6.01
CA VAL A 26 4.95 5.63 -6.71
C VAL A 26 5.08 4.24 -7.31
N PHE A 27 4.88 3.17 -6.53
CA PHE A 27 4.98 1.81 -7.02
C PHE A 27 3.96 1.50 -8.12
N LEU A 28 2.75 2.04 -8.05
CA LEU A 28 1.76 1.91 -9.11
C LEU A 28 2.21 2.66 -10.38
N THR A 29 2.73 3.88 -10.24
CA THR A 29 3.20 4.72 -11.36
C THR A 29 4.35 4.05 -12.12
N PHE A 30 5.24 3.36 -11.39
CA PHE A 30 6.35 2.60 -11.97
C PHE A 30 5.95 1.17 -12.38
N ASN A 31 4.66 0.82 -12.38
CA ASN A 31 4.15 -0.53 -12.67
C ASN A 31 4.83 -1.64 -11.83
N GLN A 32 5.31 -1.30 -10.62
CA GLN A 32 5.93 -2.23 -9.68
C GLN A 32 4.88 -3.07 -8.93
N ILE A 33 3.65 -2.54 -8.82
CA ILE A 33 2.48 -3.23 -8.31
C ILE A 33 1.31 -3.04 -9.28
N THR A 34 0.37 -3.98 -9.28
CA THR A 34 -0.83 -3.88 -10.10
C THR A 34 -1.89 -3.00 -9.42
N MET A 35 -2.84 -2.49 -10.20
CA MET A 35 -3.99 -1.74 -9.67
C MET A 35 -4.80 -2.55 -8.64
N GLY A 36 -4.88 -3.88 -8.79
CA GLY A 36 -5.54 -4.76 -7.82
C GLY A 36 -4.79 -4.82 -6.50
N GLN A 37 -3.47 -4.99 -6.55
CA GLN A 37 -2.60 -4.96 -5.36
C GLN A 37 -2.64 -3.61 -4.65
N TYR A 38 -2.63 -2.52 -5.43
CA TYR A 38 -2.77 -1.16 -4.89
C TYR A 38 -4.08 -0.99 -4.11
N LYS A 39 -5.21 -1.41 -4.68
CA LYS A 39 -6.51 -1.33 -4.01
C LYS A 39 -6.55 -2.13 -2.71
N GLU A 40 -6.07 -3.38 -2.72
CA GLU A 40 -6.02 -4.20 -1.50
C GLU A 40 -5.16 -3.56 -0.41
N LEU A 41 -3.99 -3.04 -0.77
CA LEU A 41 -3.09 -2.41 0.18
C LEU A 41 -3.71 -1.11 0.72
N MET A 42 -4.31 -0.27 -0.13
CA MET A 42 -4.99 0.96 0.29
C MET A 42 -6.20 0.69 1.20
N SER A 43 -6.98 -0.38 0.96
CA SER A 43 -8.05 -0.80 1.86
C SER A 43 -7.55 -1.15 3.26
N LYS A 44 -6.32 -1.67 3.37
CA LYS A 44 -5.68 -1.97 4.67
C LYS A 44 -5.11 -0.73 5.35
N VAL A 45 -4.63 0.23 4.57
CA VAL A 45 -4.08 1.51 5.06
C VAL A 45 -5.18 2.42 5.59
N ASN A 46 -6.30 2.48 4.88
CA ASN A 46 -7.43 3.33 5.24
C ASN A 46 -8.74 2.52 5.23
N PRO A 47 -8.99 1.72 6.27
CA PRO A 47 -10.19 0.89 6.37
C PRO A 47 -11.49 1.71 6.58
N GLU A 48 -11.39 2.99 6.95
CA GLU A 48 -12.52 3.88 7.25
C GLU A 48 -13.20 4.50 6.02
N VAL A 49 -12.73 4.19 4.80
CA VAL A 49 -13.30 4.72 3.53
C VAL A 49 -14.18 3.69 2.83
N ILE A 50 -14.58 2.61 3.52
CA ILE A 50 -15.55 1.62 3.01
C ILE A 50 -16.87 1.77 3.76
#